data_AF-A0A853C0U1-F1
#
_entry.id   AF-A0A853C0U1-F1
#
_cell.length_a   1.000
_cell.length_b   1.000
_cell.length_c   1.000
_cell.angle_alpha   90.00
_cell.angle_beta   90.00
_cell.angle_gamma   90.00
#
_symmetry.space_group_name_H-M   'P 1'
#
loop_
_entity.id
_entity.type
_entity.pdbx_description
1 polymer ?
#
loop_
_entity_poly.entity_id
_entity_poly.type
_entity_poly.pdbx_seq_one_letter_code
_entity_poly.pdbx_strand_id
1 'polypeptide(L)' 'MSRTPFCWVRRDWMPVPLPGLILEWRRDEQGWIALVAVIEQTPSRVVIEWFRPQNLRPVPASPSLGSRYG' A
#
# COMPACT_ATOMS: atom_id res chain seq x y z
N MET A 1 14.87 8.10 9.83
CA MET A 1 13.99 6.94 9.57
C MET A 1 13.16 7.23 8.34
N SER A 2 13.50 6.64 7.19
CA SER A 2 12.66 6.75 6.00
C SER A 2 11.34 6.03 6.31
N ARG A 3 10.24 6.76 6.41
CA ARG A 3 8.90 6.15 6.52
C ARG A 3 8.66 5.43 5.22
N THR A 4 8.79 4.11 5.19
CA THR A 4 8.54 3.31 3.99
C THR A 4 7.11 3.58 3.51
N PRO A 5 6.92 4.29 2.39
CA PRO A 5 5.58 4.57 1.90
C PRO A 5 5.03 3.35 1.13
N PHE A 6 5.87 2.38 0.79
CA PHE A 6 5.50 1.18 0.05
C PHE A 6 5.11 0.03 0.97
N CYS A 7 4.00 -0.63 0.65
CA CYS A 7 3.50 -1.79 1.37
C CYS A 7 2.95 -2.85 0.42
N TRP A 8 2.85 -4.08 0.92
CA TRP A 8 2.00 -5.11 0.36
C TRP A 8 0.64 -5.04 1.04
N VAL A 9 -0.42 -5.09 0.24
CA VAL A 9 -1.82 -5.04 0.68
C VAL A 9 -2.45 -6.41 0.49
N ARG A 10 -2.93 -7.00 1.59
CA ARG A 10 -3.71 -8.24 1.55
C ARG A 10 -5.20 -7.90 1.54
N ARG A 11 -5.93 -8.46 0.57
CA ARG A 11 -7.40 -8.42 0.52
C ARG A 11 -7.93 -9.84 0.68
N ASP A 12 -9.05 -9.99 1.38
CA ASP A 12 -9.58 -11.32 1.73
C ASP A 12 -10.01 -12.14 0.51
N TRP A 13 -10.35 -11.48 -0.59
CA TRP A 13 -10.79 -12.09 -1.84
C TRP A 13 -9.66 -12.28 -2.88
N MET A 14 -8.43 -11.85 -2.58
CA MET A 14 -7.30 -11.99 -3.50
C MET A 14 -6.28 -13.02 -3.01
N PRO A 15 -5.83 -13.94 -3.88
CA PRO A 15 -4.85 -14.97 -3.50
C PRO A 15 -3.44 -14.41 -3.29
N VAL A 16 -3.13 -13.23 -3.86
CA VAL A 16 -1.79 -12.63 -3.85
C VAL A 16 -1.87 -11.20 -3.30
N PRO A 17 -0.95 -10.78 -2.41
CA PRO A 17 -0.87 -9.40 -1.97
C PRO A 17 -0.59 -8.44 -3.13
N LEU A 18 -1.28 -7.30 -3.13
CA LEU A 18 -1.08 -6.25 -4.12
C LEU A 18 0.00 -5.27 -3.67
N PRO A 19 0.80 -4.71 -4.58
CA PRO A 19 1.66 -3.59 -4.26
C PRO A 19 0.81 -2.35 -3.96
N GLY A 20 1.17 -1.63 -2.90
CA GLY A 20 0.46 -0.43 -2.45
C GLY A 20 1.40 0.70 -2.02
N LEU A 21 0.88 1.91 -2.11
CA LEU A 21 1.52 3.15 -1.66
C LEU A 21 0.65 3.81 -0.59
N ILE A 22 1.19 3.93 0.61
CA ILE A 22 0.57 4.64 1.72
C ILE A 22 0.62 6.15 1.44
N LEU A 23 -0.56 6.76 1.40
CA LEU A 23 -0.74 8.20 1.19
C LEU A 23 -0.90 8.94 2.52
N GLU A 24 -1.67 8.37 3.45
CA GLU A 24 -2.02 9.01 4.72
C GLU A 24 -2.29 7.96 5.81
N TRP A 25 -2.04 8.34 7.07
CA TRP A 25 -2.50 7.62 8.25
C TRP A 25 -3.50 8.47 9.03
N ARG A 26 -4.61 7.88 9.46
CA ARG A 26 -5.54 8.50 10.41
C ARG A 26 -6.01 7.50 11.45
N ARG A 27 -6.63 8.01 12.52
CA ARG A 27 -7.24 7.19 13.57
C ARG A 27 -8.76 7.22 13.43
N ASP A 28 -9.40 6.06 13.52
CA ASP A 28 -10.85 5.90 13.65
C ASP A 28 -11.19 5.25 15.01
N GLU A 29 -12.47 4.93 15.22
CA GLU A 29 -12.97 4.32 16.47
C GLU A 29 -12.30 2.97 16.80
N GLN A 30 -11.83 2.24 15.80
CA GLN A 30 -11.24 0.90 15.94
C GLN A 30 -9.70 0.93 15.88
N GLY A 31 -9.07 2.10 15.68
CA GLY A 31 -7.63 2.27 15.72
C GLY A 31 -7.05 3.01 14.52
N TRP A 32 -5.80 2.72 14.18
CA TRP A 32 -5.15 3.31 13.01
C TRP A 32 -5.66 2.68 11.72
N ILE A 33 -5.78 3.50 10.67
CA ILE A 33 -6.04 3.09 9.29
C ILE A 33 -5.16 3.90 8.35
N ALA A 34 -4.79 3.30 7.22
CA ALA A 34 -3.98 3.96 6.19
C ALA A 34 -4.76 4.09 4.89
N LEU A 35 -4.67 5.25 4.24
CA LEU A 35 -5.14 5.45 2.87
C LEU A 35 -4.06 4.91 1.95
N VAL A 36 -4.39 3.91 1.13
CA VAL A 36 -3.42 3.24 0.26
C VAL A 36 -3.91 3.26 -1.17
N ALA A 37 -3.04 3.70 -2.08
CA ALA A 37 -3.21 3.52 -3.51
C ALA A 37 -2.68 2.14 -3.91
N VAL A 38 -3.53 1.33 -4.54
CA VAL A 38 -3.19 -0.02 -5.03
C VAL A 38 -3.53 -0.15 -6.51
N ILE A 39 -2.81 -1.03 -7.21
CA ILE A 39 -3.12 -1.39 -8.59
C ILE A 39 -3.90 -2.70 -8.58
N GLU A 40 -5.18 -2.64 -8.92
CA GLU A 40 -5.95 -3.84 -9.25
C GLU A 40 -5.54 -4.31 -10.64
N GLN A 41 -5.36 -5.62 -10.84
CA GLN A 41 -4.93 -6.16 -12.12
C GLN A 41 -6.09 -6.28 -13.13
N THR A 42 -7.32 -6.50 -12.66
CA THR A 42 -8.49 -6.77 -13.52
C THR A 42 -9.76 -6.12 -12.96
N PRO A 43 -10.25 -5.00 -13.55
CA PRO A 43 -9.58 -4.20 -14.58
C PRO A 43 -8.31 -3.54 -14.04
N SER A 44 -7.33 -3.29 -14.92
CA SER A 44 -6.10 -2.58 -14.54
C SER A 44 -6.41 -1.13 -14.19
N ARG A 45 -6.52 -0.82 -12.90
CA ARG A 45 -6.83 0.53 -12.40
C ARG A 45 -6.18 0.80 -11.05
N VAL A 46 -5.95 2.08 -10.78
CA VAL A 46 -5.56 2.55 -9.46
C VAL A 46 -6.81 2.70 -8.60
N VAL A 47 -6.81 2.05 -7.45
CA VAL A 47 -7.85 2.19 -6.42
C VAL A 47 -7.23 2.79 -5.18
N ILE A 48 -7.91 3.76 -4.58
CA ILE A 48 -7.48 4.41 -3.34
C ILE A 48 -8.50 4.07 -2.27
N GLU A 49 -8.07 3.37 -1.22
CA GLU A 49 -8.97 2.85 -0.18
C GLU A 49 -8.28 2.86 1.19
N TRP A 50 -9.09 2.89 2.26
CA TRP A 50 -8.62 2.77 3.64
C TRP A 50 -8.41 1.31 4.03
N PHE A 51 -7.22 0.99 4.54
CA PHE A 51 -6.87 -0.35 5.01
C PHE A 51 -6.51 -0.36 6.50
N ARG A 52 -6.88 -1.45 7.17
CA ARG A 52 -6.43 -1.77 8.52
C ARG A 52 -4.95 -2.18 8.51
N PRO A 53 -4.16 -1.88 9.55
CA PRO A 53 -2.74 -2.23 9.63
C PRO A 53 -2.47 -3.72 9.44
N GLN A 54 -3.38 -4.59 9.91
CA GLN A 54 -3.29 -6.05 9.75
C GLN A 54 -3.35 -6.53 8.28
N ASN A 55 -3.86 -5.69 7.38
CA ASN A 55 -3.92 -5.95 5.95
C ASN A 55 -2.68 -5.41 5.22
N LEU A 56 -1.77 -4.73 5.92
CA LEU A 56 -0.59 -4.10 5.34
C LEU A 56 0.66 -4.81 5.83
N ARG A 57 1.59 -5.10 4.91
CA ARG A 57 2.94 -5.54 5.24
C ARG A 57 3.95 -4.55 4.67
N PRO A 58 4.90 -4.06 5.47
CA PRO A 58 5.93 -3.17 4.94
C PRO A 58 6.75 -3.91 3.87
N VAL A 59 7.11 -3.21 2.81
CA VAL A 59 8.08 -3.72 1.83
C VAL A 59 9.47 -3.43 2.38
N PRO A 60 10.29 -4.43 2.73
CA PRO A 60 11.63 -4.21 3.26
C PRO A 60 12.63 -3.91 2.13
N ALA A 61 12.26 -3.03 1.22
CA ALA A 61 13.11 -2.61 0.11
C ALA A 61 13.45 -1.13 0.26
N SER A 62 14.70 -0.79 -0.02
CA SER A 62 15.00 0.59 -0.37
C SER A 62 14.37 0.84 -1.74
N PRO A 63 13.51 1.86 -1.91
CA PRO A 63 13.00 2.18 -3.23
C PRO A 63 14.19 2.40 -4.16
N SER A 64 14.26 1.62 -5.24
CA SER A 64 15.08 1.99 -6.38
C SER A 64 14.49 3.30 -6.89
N LEU A 65 15.16 4.42 -6.60
CA LEU A 65 14.75 5.75 -7.07
C LEU A 65 14.73 5.87 -8.60
N GLY A 66 15.10 4.81 -9.32
CA GLY A 66 15.18 4.80 -10.78
C GLY A 66 16.26 5.76 -11.24
N SER A 67 17.47 5.25 -11.47
CA SER A 67 18.47 6.02 -12.21
C SER A 67 18.60 5.40 -13.60
N ARG A 68 17.90 5.97 -14.61
CA ARG A 68 18.44 6.10 -15.98
C ARG A 68 17.62 6.90 -17.00
N TYR A 69 16.40 7.32 -16.71
CA TYR A 69 15.65 8.19 -17.63
C TYR A 69 15.15 9.41 -16.86
N GLY A 70 15.86 10.52 -17.03
CA GLY A 70 15.22 11.83 -16.99
C GLY A 70 14.37 12.05 -18.24
#